data_AF-A0A834N3W7-F1
#
_entry.id   AF-A0A834N3W7-F1
#
_cell.length_a   1.000
_cell.length_b   1.000
_cell.length_c   1.000
_cell.angle_alpha   90.00
_cell.angle_beta   90.00
_cell.angle_gamma   90.00
#
_symmetry.space_group_name_H-M   'P 1'
#
loop_
_entity.id
_entity.type
_entity.pdbx_description
1 polymer ?
#
loop_
_entity_poly.entity_id
_entity_poly.type
_entity_poly.pdbx_seq_one_letter_code
_entity_poly.pdbx_strand_id
1 'polypeptide(L)'
;MGFIDDELHEVSKLCQNVVDNSRIISCVQTMVRVEITKTAFKKIVVCIQFPEDYPSVPLLIELKSKTLSERLLAKLTDVCEKECKNLLGKAQVLPTLKLIRNFIEENPLICCYDEISSVKKLLQEQDEFKLKQKNSSIGLRIQQGLYYFKVKIEVPNDYPVSCINLGDAEANFPPVLSRYFLGQGKELGRRCVEPPLQTGARQKSFAPSPSLEVVISFLIKSVKTLPTENCQLCKIPCLPANPKEVVTDEKANLHVERLYCSHLFHLQCLLKFMKTPPFHGGKKCPTCGQRIYHDKWGVSEKLAEDRWAHEQARARELAEVADFLE
;
A
#
# COMPACT_ATOMS: atom_id res chain seq x y z
N MET A 1 -31.31 46.68 3.86
CA MET A 1 -30.21 45.71 3.93
C MET A 1 -30.60 44.59 3.01
N GLY A 2 -29.76 44.25 2.03
CA GLY A 2 -30.10 43.20 1.07
C GLY A 2 -30.04 41.83 1.72
N PHE A 3 -30.74 40.83 1.15
CA PHE A 3 -30.68 39.44 1.62
C PHE A 3 -29.23 38.93 1.78
N ILE A 4 -28.36 39.32 0.85
CA ILE A 4 -26.93 38.99 0.87
C ILE A 4 -26.22 39.60 2.08
N ASP A 5 -26.53 40.84 2.48
CA ASP A 5 -25.89 41.49 3.63
C ASP A 5 -26.24 40.80 4.95
N ASP A 6 -27.49 40.38 5.08
CA ASP A 6 -27.98 39.65 6.25
C ASP A 6 -27.30 38.28 6.37
N GLU A 7 -27.19 37.54 5.25
CA GLU A 7 -26.49 36.25 5.21
C GLU A 7 -24.98 36.41 5.44
N LEU A 8 -24.33 37.44 4.90
CA LEU A 8 -22.91 37.72 5.15
C LEU A 8 -22.63 38.05 6.62
N HIS A 9 -23.52 38.82 7.25
CA HIS A 9 -23.41 39.12 8.68
C HIS A 9 -23.57 37.86 9.53
N GLU A 10 -24.50 36.99 9.15
CA GLU A 10 -24.70 35.69 9.78
C GLU A 10 -23.44 34.81 9.63
N VAL A 11 -22.90 34.68 8.41
CA VAL A 11 -21.67 33.92 8.15
C VAL A 11 -20.49 34.49 8.93
N SER A 12 -20.31 35.81 8.95
CA SER A 12 -19.21 36.45 9.68
C SER A 12 -19.27 36.19 11.18
N LYS A 13 -20.46 36.07 11.76
CA LYS A 13 -20.65 35.82 13.19
C LYS A 13 -20.64 34.33 13.56
N LEU A 14 -21.22 33.48 12.72
CA LEU A 14 -21.53 32.10 13.07
C LEU A 14 -20.60 31.08 12.41
N CYS A 15 -19.89 31.40 11.33
CA CYS A 15 -19.11 30.41 10.58
C CYS A 15 -18.11 29.64 11.45
N GLN A 16 -17.33 30.33 12.29
CA GLN A 16 -16.33 29.68 13.15
C GLN A 16 -16.97 28.85 14.28
N ASN A 17 -18.21 29.17 14.67
CA ASN A 17 -18.94 28.45 15.71
C ASN A 17 -19.73 27.25 15.16
N VAL A 18 -20.25 27.35 13.93
CA VAL A 18 -21.08 26.32 13.28
C VAL A 18 -20.22 25.33 12.48
N VAL A 19 -19.09 25.80 11.96
CA VAL A 19 -18.16 25.01 11.15
C VAL A 19 -16.81 24.97 11.87
N ASP A 20 -16.63 23.93 12.68
CA ASP A 20 -15.39 23.72 13.44
C ASP A 20 -14.17 23.69 12.53
N ASN A 21 -13.06 24.29 12.99
CA ASN A 21 -11.81 24.42 12.25
C ASN A 21 -11.93 25.12 10.89
N SER A 22 -12.89 26.05 10.78
CA SER A 22 -13.00 26.95 9.64
C SER A 22 -12.32 28.29 9.91
N ARG A 23 -11.79 28.91 8.86
CA ARG A 23 -11.22 30.26 8.87
C ARG A 23 -11.76 31.03 7.68
N ILE A 24 -12.45 32.12 7.94
CA ILE A 24 -12.92 33.05 6.90
C ILE A 24 -11.68 33.77 6.33
N ILE A 25 -11.47 33.66 5.03
CA ILE A 25 -10.44 34.39 4.29
C ILE A 25 -11.03 35.69 3.73
N SER A 26 -12.24 35.64 3.20
CA SER A 26 -12.94 36.79 2.63
C SER A 26 -14.44 36.61 2.80
N CYS A 27 -15.15 37.69 3.13
CA CYS A 27 -16.60 37.72 3.28
C CYS A 27 -17.07 39.08 2.75
N VAL A 28 -17.42 39.13 1.47
CA VAL A 28 -17.83 40.35 0.75
C VAL A 28 -19.08 40.07 -0.08
N GLN A 29 -19.80 41.11 -0.50
CA GLN A 29 -21.05 41.01 -1.27
C GLN A 29 -20.96 40.17 -2.55
N THR A 30 -19.77 40.07 -3.16
CA THR A 30 -19.56 39.30 -4.39
C THR A 30 -19.12 37.86 -4.13
N MET A 31 -18.47 37.59 -2.99
CA MET A 31 -17.92 36.27 -2.70
C MET A 31 -17.65 36.02 -1.22
N VAL A 32 -17.74 34.75 -0.84
CA VAL A 32 -17.29 34.24 0.45
C VAL A 32 -16.19 33.21 0.21
N ARG A 33 -15.07 33.35 0.90
CA ARG A 33 -13.97 32.39 0.90
C ARG A 33 -13.71 31.88 2.30
N VAL A 34 -13.82 30.58 2.49
CA VAL A 34 -13.61 29.92 3.78
C VAL A 34 -12.63 28.77 3.61
N GLU A 35 -11.66 28.70 4.50
CA GLU A 35 -10.71 27.60 4.60
C GLU A 35 -11.17 26.65 5.71
N ILE A 36 -11.40 25.38 5.36
CA ILE A 36 -11.77 24.32 6.31
C ILE A 36 -10.58 23.38 6.44
N THR A 37 -10.06 23.21 7.66
CA THR A 37 -8.86 22.41 7.92
C THR A 37 -9.16 21.34 8.97
N LYS A 38 -9.10 20.05 8.60
CA LYS A 38 -9.17 18.95 9.58
C LYS A 38 -7.77 18.49 10.00
N THR A 39 -6.86 18.37 9.04
CA THR A 39 -5.44 18.06 9.25
C THR A 39 -4.60 18.85 8.26
N ALA A 40 -3.26 18.83 8.40
CA ALA A 40 -2.36 19.48 7.45
C ALA A 40 -2.60 19.04 5.99
N PHE A 41 -3.02 17.78 5.80
CA PHE A 41 -3.32 17.21 4.48
C PHE A 41 -4.80 17.35 4.08
N LYS A 42 -5.75 17.34 5.03
CA LYS A 42 -7.18 17.51 4.76
C LYS A 42 -7.58 18.97 4.90
N LYS A 43 -7.22 19.75 3.88
CA LYS A 43 -7.44 21.19 3.84
C LYS A 43 -8.13 21.59 2.54
N ILE A 44 -9.26 22.28 2.65
CA ILE A 44 -10.06 22.75 1.51
C ILE A 44 -10.30 24.26 1.65
N VAL A 45 -10.08 24.99 0.56
CA VAL A 45 -10.52 26.36 0.40
C VAL A 45 -11.80 26.33 -0.42
N VAL A 46 -12.89 26.78 0.19
CA VAL A 46 -14.20 26.90 -0.42
C VAL A 46 -14.36 28.33 -0.91
N CYS A 47 -14.54 28.51 -2.20
CA CYS A 47 -14.88 29.78 -2.83
C CYS A 47 -16.35 29.74 -3.24
N ILE A 48 -17.13 30.67 -2.73
CA ILE A 48 -18.56 30.80 -3.00
C ILE A 48 -18.77 32.16 -3.65
N GLN A 49 -19.47 32.21 -4.78
CA GLN A 49 -19.85 33.45 -5.45
C GLN A 49 -21.36 33.57 -5.52
N PHE A 50 -21.86 34.78 -5.32
CA PHE A 50 -23.29 35.08 -5.42
C PHE A 50 -23.63 35.47 -6.87
N PRO A 51 -24.53 34.73 -7.54
CA PRO A 51 -25.12 35.19 -8.80
C PRO A 51 -26.01 36.41 -8.60
N GLU A 52 -26.30 37.14 -9.68
CA GLU A 52 -27.16 38.34 -9.65
C GLU A 52 -28.58 38.06 -9.11
N ASP A 53 -29.15 36.89 -9.45
CA ASP A 53 -30.51 36.51 -9.07
C ASP A 53 -30.60 35.75 -7.72
N TYR A 54 -29.53 35.73 -6.92
CA TYR A 54 -29.52 35.06 -5.62
C TYR A 54 -30.52 35.72 -4.65
N PRO A 55 -31.34 34.97 -3.87
CA PRO A 55 -31.30 33.52 -3.61
C PRO A 55 -32.19 32.64 -4.50
N SER A 56 -32.76 33.18 -5.59
CA SER A 56 -33.63 32.43 -6.51
C SER A 56 -32.87 31.41 -7.35
N VAL A 57 -31.55 31.58 -7.47
CA VAL A 57 -30.61 30.67 -8.14
C VAL A 57 -29.60 30.10 -7.13
N PRO A 58 -29.02 28.92 -7.38
CA PRO A 58 -28.04 28.32 -6.46
C PRO A 58 -26.71 29.08 -6.47
N LEU A 59 -25.97 28.99 -5.36
CA LEU A 59 -24.61 29.51 -5.27
C LEU A 59 -23.67 28.87 -6.29
N LEU A 60 -22.69 29.64 -6.78
CA LEU A 60 -21.56 29.12 -7.55
C LEU A 60 -20.45 28.72 -6.58
N ILE A 61 -20.03 27.46 -6.64
CA ILE A 61 -19.09 26.87 -5.68
C ILE A 61 -17.85 26.41 -6.42
N GLU A 62 -16.68 26.77 -5.90
CA GLU A 62 -15.40 26.28 -6.39
C GLU A 62 -14.57 25.78 -5.18
N LEU A 63 -14.18 24.51 -5.22
CA LEU A 63 -13.38 23.88 -4.17
C LEU A 63 -11.92 23.75 -4.62
N LYS A 64 -11.00 24.26 -3.79
CA LYS A 64 -9.55 24.20 -4.05
C LYS A 64 -8.82 23.52 -2.90
N SER A 65 -7.86 22.66 -3.23
CA SER A 65 -6.93 22.06 -2.27
C SER A 65 -5.56 21.89 -2.91
N LYS A 66 -4.51 21.97 -2.10
CA LYS A 66 -3.14 21.67 -2.55
C LYS A 66 -2.79 20.19 -2.42
N THR A 67 -3.59 19.44 -1.67
CA THR A 67 -3.26 18.08 -1.20
C THR A 67 -4.31 17.04 -1.60
N LEU A 68 -5.57 17.44 -1.76
CA LEU A 68 -6.64 16.54 -2.19
C LEU A 68 -6.79 16.51 -3.72
N SER A 69 -7.26 15.38 -4.22
CA SER A 69 -7.51 15.13 -5.65
C SER A 69 -8.49 16.13 -6.27
N GLU A 70 -8.14 16.71 -7.42
CA GLU A 70 -9.04 17.57 -8.20
C GLU A 70 -10.32 16.86 -8.61
N ARG A 71 -10.23 15.55 -8.91
CA ARG A 71 -11.40 14.74 -9.28
C ARG A 71 -12.38 14.56 -8.12
N LEU A 72 -11.86 14.45 -6.90
CA LEU A 72 -12.68 14.40 -5.70
C LEU A 72 -13.36 15.76 -5.47
N LEU A 73 -12.61 16.86 -5.62
CA LEU A 73 -13.13 18.22 -5.43
C LEU A 73 -14.22 18.55 -6.45
N ALA A 74 -14.05 18.17 -7.71
CA ALA A 74 -15.09 18.33 -8.74
C ALA A 74 -16.37 17.58 -8.36
N LYS A 75 -16.27 16.30 -7.97
CA LYS A 75 -17.43 15.51 -7.53
C LYS A 75 -18.11 16.08 -6.28
N LEU A 76 -17.33 16.60 -5.33
CA LEU A 76 -17.87 17.23 -4.13
C LEU A 76 -18.56 18.56 -4.48
N THR A 77 -18.03 19.30 -5.46
CA THR A 77 -18.66 20.53 -5.99
C THR A 77 -20.02 20.19 -6.58
N ASP A 78 -20.12 19.17 -7.44
CA ASP A 78 -21.39 18.71 -8.02
C ASP A 78 -22.44 18.33 -6.95
N VAL A 79 -21.99 17.73 -5.84
CA VAL A 79 -22.86 17.39 -4.71
C VAL A 79 -23.35 18.65 -4.00
N CYS A 80 -22.46 19.63 -3.76
CA CYS A 80 -22.83 20.89 -3.11
C CYS A 80 -23.80 21.70 -3.99
N GLU A 81 -23.59 21.77 -5.30
CA GLU A 81 -24.49 22.45 -6.23
C GLU A 81 -25.89 21.83 -6.26
N LYS A 82 -25.99 20.49 -6.14
CA LYS A 82 -27.28 19.80 -6.02
C LYS A 82 -27.99 20.14 -4.72
N GLU A 83 -27.27 20.20 -3.60
CA GLU A 83 -27.85 20.61 -2.32
C GLU A 83 -28.30 22.08 -2.32
N CYS A 84 -27.56 22.98 -2.98
CA CYS A 84 -27.97 24.37 -3.16
C CYS A 84 -29.30 24.50 -3.93
N LYS A 85 -29.56 23.64 -4.92
CA LYS A 85 -30.85 23.61 -5.64
C LYS A 85 -32.03 23.22 -4.76
N ASN A 86 -31.80 22.53 -3.63
CA ASN A 86 -32.84 22.20 -2.65
C ASN A 86 -33.12 23.36 -1.69
N LEU A 87 -32.26 24.38 -1.69
CA LEU A 87 -32.28 25.52 -0.75
C LEU A 87 -32.62 26.85 -1.45
N LEU A 88 -33.25 26.81 -2.62
CA LEU A 88 -33.66 28.01 -3.34
C LEU A 88 -34.61 28.87 -2.48
N GLY A 89 -34.40 30.18 -2.52
CA GLY A 89 -35.13 31.16 -1.71
C GLY A 89 -34.73 31.22 -0.23
N LYS A 90 -33.71 30.45 0.20
CA LYS A 90 -33.15 30.47 1.57
C LYS A 90 -31.66 30.77 1.53
N ALA A 91 -31.08 31.03 2.70
CA ALA A 91 -29.63 31.17 2.88
C ALA A 91 -28.95 29.81 2.60
N GLN A 92 -27.91 29.82 1.78
CA GLN A 92 -27.24 28.62 1.26
C GLN A 92 -25.79 28.49 1.74
N VAL A 93 -25.13 29.58 2.17
CA VAL A 93 -23.69 29.59 2.47
C VAL A 93 -23.34 28.69 3.65
N LEU A 94 -23.97 28.90 4.82
CA LEU A 94 -23.71 28.10 6.02
C LEU A 94 -24.08 26.62 5.85
N PRO A 95 -25.25 26.25 5.29
CA PRO A 95 -25.58 24.86 4.98
C PRO A 95 -24.53 24.17 4.12
N THR A 96 -24.04 24.83 3.07
CA THR A 96 -23.00 24.31 2.18
C THR A 96 -21.67 24.11 2.89
N LEU A 97 -21.23 25.09 3.69
CA LEU A 97 -19.99 24.95 4.46
C LEU A 97 -20.08 23.80 5.47
N LYS A 98 -21.25 23.64 6.10
CA LYS A 98 -21.51 22.53 7.03
C LYS A 98 -21.49 21.17 6.32
N LEU A 99 -22.08 21.08 5.12
CA LEU A 99 -22.04 19.88 4.27
C LEU A 99 -20.60 19.47 3.96
N ILE A 100 -19.76 20.43 3.53
CA ILE A 100 -18.35 20.17 3.19
C ILE A 100 -17.57 19.70 4.42
N ARG A 101 -17.76 20.36 5.58
CA ARG A 101 -17.14 19.92 6.85
C ARG A 101 -17.56 18.49 7.20
N ASN A 102 -18.86 18.20 7.15
CA ASN A 102 -19.38 16.88 7.51
C ASN A 102 -18.83 15.81 6.57
N PHE A 103 -18.73 16.12 5.28
CA PHE A 103 -18.13 15.22 4.29
C PHE A 103 -16.67 14.89 4.63
N ILE A 104 -15.84 15.88 4.99
CA ILE A 104 -14.43 15.66 5.37
C ILE A 104 -14.32 14.79 6.63
N GLU A 105 -15.25 14.96 7.58
CA GLU A 105 -15.28 14.23 8.85
C GLU A 105 -15.73 12.78 8.68
N GLU A 106 -16.78 12.54 7.89
CA GLU A 106 -17.34 11.20 7.66
C GLU A 106 -16.50 10.36 6.69
N ASN A 107 -15.66 10.99 5.87
CA ASN A 107 -14.85 10.31 4.84
C ASN A 107 -13.35 10.49 5.09
N PRO A 108 -12.75 9.85 6.11
CA PRO A 108 -11.34 10.03 6.41
C PRO A 108 -10.41 9.48 5.31
N LEU A 109 -10.86 8.59 4.42
CA LEU A 109 -10.02 8.02 3.34
C LEU A 109 -9.86 8.97 2.13
N ILE A 110 -10.44 10.17 2.15
CA ILE A 110 -10.29 11.15 1.06
C ILE A 110 -8.83 11.54 0.78
N CYS A 111 -7.95 11.43 1.78
CA CYS A 111 -6.52 11.71 1.62
C CYS A 111 -5.82 10.72 0.69
N CYS A 112 -6.38 9.52 0.50
CA CYS A 112 -5.84 8.48 -0.37
C CYS A 112 -6.69 8.29 -1.64
N TYR A 113 -7.51 9.27 -2.03
CA TYR A 113 -8.48 9.10 -3.11
C TYR A 113 -7.85 8.63 -4.43
N ASP A 114 -6.75 9.27 -4.84
CA ASP A 114 -6.05 8.92 -6.07
C ASP A 114 -5.38 7.55 -5.98
N GLU A 115 -4.70 7.25 -4.87
CA GLU A 115 -4.07 5.95 -4.61
C GLU A 115 -5.11 4.82 -4.64
N ILE A 116 -6.27 5.01 -4.02
CA ILE A 116 -7.40 4.07 -4.06
C ILE A 116 -7.87 3.88 -5.50
N SER A 117 -7.97 4.97 -6.28
CA SER A 117 -8.35 4.88 -7.69
C SER A 117 -7.32 4.15 -8.55
N SER A 118 -6.02 4.28 -8.25
CA SER A 118 -4.94 3.56 -8.94
C SER A 118 -4.97 2.07 -8.58
N VAL A 119 -5.04 1.75 -7.30
CA VAL A 119 -5.09 0.37 -6.79
C VAL A 119 -6.28 -0.40 -7.35
N LYS A 120 -7.47 0.23 -7.42
CA LYS A 120 -8.67 -0.40 -7.98
C LYS A 120 -8.49 -0.89 -9.42
N LYS A 121 -7.59 -0.27 -10.21
CA LYS A 121 -7.29 -0.70 -11.59
C LYS A 121 -6.43 -1.97 -11.65
N LEU A 122 -5.74 -2.31 -10.56
CA LEU A 122 -4.86 -3.49 -10.49
C LEU A 122 -5.61 -4.76 -10.04
N LEU A 123 -6.81 -4.60 -9.50
CA LEU A 123 -7.61 -5.71 -8.98
C LEU A 123 -8.31 -6.47 -10.11
N GLN A 124 -8.43 -7.78 -9.94
CA GLN A 124 -9.20 -8.66 -10.81
C GLN A 124 -10.59 -8.93 -10.23
N GLU A 125 -11.48 -9.54 -11.00
CA GLU A 125 -12.87 -9.80 -10.59
C GLU A 125 -13.00 -10.68 -9.33
N GLN A 126 -12.00 -11.51 -9.06
CA GLN A 126 -11.96 -12.40 -7.89
C GLN A 126 -11.49 -11.70 -6.61
N ASP A 127 -10.92 -10.50 -6.73
CA ASP A 127 -10.37 -9.76 -5.61
C ASP A 127 -11.45 -8.89 -4.95
N GLU A 128 -11.40 -8.74 -3.62
CA GLU A 128 -12.31 -7.87 -2.88
C GLU A 128 -11.57 -6.64 -2.34
N PHE A 129 -12.16 -5.46 -2.53
CA PHE A 129 -11.63 -4.21 -2.01
C PHE A 129 -12.73 -3.37 -1.37
N LYS A 130 -12.80 -3.43 -0.04
CA LYS A 130 -13.88 -2.86 0.78
C LYS A 130 -13.38 -1.65 1.55
N LEU A 131 -13.92 -0.47 1.23
CA LEU A 131 -13.62 0.78 1.95
C LEU A 131 -14.51 0.91 3.19
N LYS A 132 -13.90 1.10 4.36
CA LYS A 132 -14.60 1.35 5.63
C LYS A 132 -14.27 2.76 6.11
N GLN A 133 -15.00 3.75 5.57
CA GLN A 133 -14.77 5.17 5.85
C GLN A 133 -14.77 5.47 7.36
N LYS A 134 -15.81 5.11 8.10
CA LYS A 134 -15.91 5.42 9.55
C LYS A 134 -14.73 4.91 10.40
N ASN A 135 -14.10 3.82 9.98
CA ASN A 135 -13.00 3.20 10.72
C ASN A 135 -11.63 3.54 10.12
N SER A 136 -11.56 4.46 9.15
CA SER A 136 -10.35 4.79 8.39
C SER A 136 -9.56 3.55 7.95
N SER A 137 -10.27 2.53 7.45
CA SER A 137 -9.67 1.24 7.10
C SER A 137 -10.16 0.69 5.77
N ILE A 138 -9.33 -0.16 5.17
CA ILE A 138 -9.54 -0.80 3.88
C ILE A 138 -9.38 -2.31 4.09
N GLY A 139 -10.40 -3.08 3.75
CA GLY A 139 -10.31 -4.53 3.68
C GLY A 139 -9.90 -4.95 2.28
N LEU A 140 -8.77 -5.63 2.16
CA LEU A 140 -8.24 -6.15 0.90
C LEU A 140 -8.23 -7.68 0.96
N ARG A 141 -8.81 -8.34 -0.05
CA ARG A 141 -8.68 -9.78 -0.29
C ARG A 141 -8.20 -9.98 -1.71
N ILE A 142 -7.04 -10.63 -1.86
CA ILE A 142 -6.44 -10.95 -3.15
C ILE A 142 -6.47 -12.47 -3.31
N GLN A 143 -6.87 -12.95 -4.48
CA GLN A 143 -6.96 -14.37 -4.78
C GLN A 143 -6.22 -14.74 -6.06
N GLN A 144 -5.49 -15.85 -6.05
CA GLN A 144 -4.85 -16.42 -7.23
C GLN A 144 -5.03 -17.94 -7.20
N GLY A 145 -5.90 -18.45 -8.07
CA GLY A 145 -6.31 -19.86 -8.02
C GLY A 145 -6.98 -20.18 -6.68
N LEU A 146 -6.44 -21.18 -5.97
CA LEU A 146 -6.90 -21.57 -4.64
C LEU A 146 -6.20 -20.79 -3.50
N TYR A 147 -5.18 -20.00 -3.80
CA TYR A 147 -4.47 -19.19 -2.80
C TYR A 147 -5.16 -17.84 -2.56
N TYR A 148 -5.21 -17.40 -1.32
CA TYR A 148 -5.73 -16.10 -0.94
C TYR A 148 -4.87 -15.41 0.13
N PHE A 149 -4.88 -14.08 0.08
CA PHE A 149 -4.33 -13.22 1.10
C PHE A 149 -5.35 -12.13 1.43
N LYS A 150 -5.72 -12.04 2.70
CA LYS A 150 -6.68 -11.07 3.22
C LYS A 150 -6.00 -10.23 4.28
N VAL A 151 -6.16 -8.91 4.23
CA VAL A 151 -5.54 -7.99 5.17
C VAL A 151 -6.44 -6.79 5.41
N LYS A 152 -6.43 -6.29 6.64
CA LYS A 152 -7.01 -5.00 6.99
C LYS A 152 -5.91 -3.95 6.99
N ILE A 153 -6.13 -2.88 6.26
CA ILE A 153 -5.20 -1.77 6.12
C ILE A 153 -5.79 -0.59 6.86
N GLU A 154 -5.05 -0.01 7.80
CA GLU A 154 -5.48 1.14 8.59
C GLU A 154 -4.72 2.38 8.12
N VAL A 155 -5.47 3.45 7.81
CA VAL A 155 -4.91 4.73 7.36
C VAL A 155 -4.90 5.68 8.56
N PRO A 156 -3.72 6.17 8.98
CA PRO A 156 -3.62 7.05 10.14
C PRO A 156 -4.19 8.44 9.84
N ASN A 157 -4.55 9.18 10.89
CA ASN A 157 -5.20 10.49 10.75
C ASN A 157 -4.28 11.57 10.16
N ASP A 158 -2.98 11.47 10.43
CA ASP A 158 -1.92 12.38 9.97
C ASP A 158 -1.29 11.96 8.64
N TYR A 159 -1.87 10.98 7.94
CA TYR A 159 -1.42 10.56 6.61
C TYR A 159 -1.27 11.75 5.64
N PRO A 160 -0.18 11.85 4.86
CA PRO A 160 0.90 10.86 4.64
C PRO A 160 2.13 11.03 5.55
N VAL A 161 2.03 11.76 6.67
CA VAL A 161 3.17 11.90 7.60
C VAL A 161 3.51 10.57 8.26
N SER A 162 2.50 9.82 8.67
CA SER A 162 2.63 8.43 9.12
C SER A 162 2.18 7.46 8.03
N CYS A 163 2.83 6.30 7.93
CA CYS A 163 2.48 5.29 6.93
C CYS A 163 1.27 4.46 7.37
N ILE A 164 0.67 3.76 6.40
CA ILE A 164 -0.41 2.80 6.66
C ILE A 164 0.05 1.65 7.56
N ASN A 165 -0.88 1.05 8.31
CA ASN A 165 -0.62 -0.15 9.09
C ASN A 165 -1.34 -1.37 8.48
N LEU A 166 -0.67 -2.52 8.51
CA LEU A 166 -1.21 -3.81 8.06
C LEU A 166 -1.58 -4.64 9.30
N GLY A 167 -2.88 -4.91 9.48
CA GLY A 167 -3.45 -5.68 10.58
C GLY A 167 -4.39 -6.79 10.11
N ASP A 168 -4.80 -7.65 11.03
CA ASP A 168 -5.78 -8.74 10.83
C ASP A 168 -5.54 -9.56 9.55
N ALA A 169 -4.27 -9.92 9.31
CA ALA A 169 -3.87 -10.63 8.11
C ALA A 169 -4.16 -12.13 8.20
N GLU A 170 -4.80 -12.66 7.17
CA GLU A 170 -5.19 -14.06 7.04
C GLU A 170 -4.78 -14.56 5.65
N ALA A 171 -4.11 -15.70 5.59
CA ALA A 171 -3.57 -16.24 4.36
C ALA A 171 -3.47 -17.76 4.43
N ASN A 172 -3.71 -18.44 3.31
CA ASN A 172 -3.47 -19.88 3.17
C ASN A 172 -2.11 -20.18 2.51
N PHE A 173 -1.20 -19.22 2.52
CA PHE A 173 0.18 -19.38 2.08
C PHE A 173 1.05 -20.01 3.19
N PRO A 174 2.20 -20.64 2.83
CA PRO A 174 3.18 -21.04 3.80
C PRO A 174 3.59 -19.87 4.73
N PRO A 175 3.84 -20.13 6.03
CA PRO A 175 4.13 -19.07 7.02
C PRO A 175 5.27 -18.11 6.61
N VAL A 176 6.31 -18.61 5.92
CA VAL A 176 7.41 -17.81 5.38
C VAL A 176 6.91 -16.71 4.43
N LEU A 177 5.98 -17.04 3.53
CA LEU A 177 5.44 -16.07 2.57
C LEU A 177 4.49 -15.08 3.24
N SER A 178 3.67 -15.54 4.19
CA SER A 178 2.81 -14.67 4.98
C SER A 178 3.61 -13.64 5.79
N ARG A 179 4.71 -14.05 6.41
CA ARG A 179 5.66 -13.13 7.09
C ARG A 179 6.30 -12.17 6.10
N TYR A 180 6.66 -12.64 4.90
CA TYR A 180 7.22 -11.80 3.85
C TYR A 180 6.26 -10.70 3.39
N PHE A 181 4.99 -11.02 3.13
CA PHE A 181 3.99 -10.03 2.72
C PHE A 181 3.87 -8.89 3.74
N LEU A 182 3.78 -9.24 5.02
CA LEU A 182 3.64 -8.28 6.10
C LEU A 182 4.93 -7.51 6.36
N GLY A 183 6.07 -8.20 6.42
CA GLY A 183 7.37 -7.58 6.68
C GLY A 183 7.79 -6.63 5.56
N GLN A 184 7.72 -7.09 4.31
CA GLN A 184 8.07 -6.27 3.16
C GLN A 184 7.06 -5.14 2.93
N GLY A 185 5.77 -5.38 3.14
CA GLY A 185 4.74 -4.34 3.08
C GLY A 185 4.98 -3.22 4.10
N LYS A 186 5.30 -3.59 5.35
CA LYS A 186 5.65 -2.62 6.40
C LYS A 186 6.91 -1.84 6.06
N GLU A 187 7.96 -2.49 5.56
CA GLU A 187 9.20 -1.80 5.17
C GLU A 187 8.99 -0.86 3.97
N LEU A 188 8.17 -1.24 2.99
CA LEU A 188 7.79 -0.34 1.89
C LEU A 188 7.04 0.88 2.40
N GLY A 189 6.09 0.70 3.31
CA GLY A 189 5.38 1.80 3.96
C GLY A 189 6.33 2.73 4.73
N ARG A 190 7.24 2.15 5.51
CA ARG A 190 8.26 2.87 6.28
C ARG A 190 9.12 3.76 5.38
N ARG A 191 9.60 3.22 4.24
CA ARG A 191 10.44 3.98 3.28
C ARG A 191 9.75 5.18 2.64
N CYS A 192 8.42 5.23 2.63
CA CYS A 192 7.66 6.37 2.15
C CYS A 192 7.64 7.53 3.15
N VAL A 193 7.80 7.26 4.46
CA VAL A 193 7.59 8.27 5.51
C VAL A 193 8.79 8.51 6.41
N GLU A 194 9.75 7.59 6.43
CA GLU A 194 11.01 7.70 7.17
C GLU A 194 12.22 7.81 6.24
N PRO A 195 13.24 8.58 6.65
CA PRO A 195 14.46 8.69 5.89
C PRO A 195 15.19 7.33 5.78
N PRO A 196 16.04 7.17 4.75
CA PRO A 196 16.91 6.01 4.63
C PRO A 196 17.83 5.86 5.86
N LEU A 197 18.01 4.62 6.33
CA LEU A 197 18.84 4.31 7.50
C LEU A 197 20.32 4.66 7.28
N GLN A 198 20.77 4.69 6.03
CA GLN A 198 22.12 5.13 5.65
C GLN A 198 21.99 6.43 4.86
N THR A 199 22.44 7.52 5.46
CA THR A 199 22.46 8.84 4.84
C THR A 199 23.74 9.00 4.01
N GLY A 200 23.59 9.13 2.70
CA GLY A 200 24.72 9.44 1.81
C GLY A 200 25.00 10.94 1.78
N ALA A 201 26.26 11.35 1.62
CA ALA A 201 26.70 12.75 1.60
C ALA A 201 26.08 13.64 0.48
N ARG A 202 25.25 13.08 -0.41
CA ARG A 202 24.56 13.78 -1.51
C ARG A 202 23.03 13.63 -1.50
N GLN A 203 22.43 13.17 -0.40
CA GLN A 203 20.99 12.93 -0.37
C GLN A 203 20.21 14.25 -0.23
N LYS A 204 19.24 14.46 -1.13
CA LYS A 204 18.23 15.53 -1.02
C LYS A 204 17.48 15.41 0.31
N SER A 205 16.96 16.52 0.81
CA SER A 205 16.08 16.53 1.98
C SER A 205 14.92 15.56 1.78
N PHE A 206 14.80 14.58 2.67
CA PHE A 206 13.71 13.61 2.65
C PHE A 206 12.39 14.30 3.00
N ALA A 207 11.31 13.95 2.28
CA ALA A 207 9.97 14.42 2.56
C ALA A 207 9.00 13.22 2.52
N PRO A 208 8.08 13.09 3.49
CA PRO A 208 7.09 12.02 3.49
C PRO A 208 6.24 12.02 2.22
N SER A 209 5.97 10.83 1.69
CA SER A 209 5.13 10.59 0.52
C SER A 209 4.01 9.59 0.82
N PRO A 210 2.90 9.64 0.07
CA PRO A 210 1.84 8.63 0.19
C PRO A 210 2.38 7.19 -0.01
N SER A 211 1.91 6.27 0.83
CA SER A 211 2.41 4.89 0.92
C SER A 211 1.38 3.82 0.52
N LEU A 212 0.09 4.16 0.41
CA LEU A 212 -0.99 3.20 0.20
C LEU A 212 -0.83 2.45 -1.12
N GLU A 213 -0.62 3.19 -2.21
CA GLU A 213 -0.47 2.60 -3.54
C GLU A 213 0.76 1.69 -3.63
N VAL A 214 1.89 2.12 -3.08
CA VAL A 214 3.15 1.37 -3.10
C VAL A 214 2.99 0.03 -2.40
N VAL A 215 2.42 0.03 -1.19
CA VAL A 215 2.27 -1.18 -0.39
C VAL A 215 1.24 -2.13 -1.00
N ILE A 216 0.07 -1.63 -1.41
CA ILE A 216 -0.97 -2.50 -1.97
C ILE A 216 -0.56 -3.07 -3.33
N SER A 217 0.07 -2.27 -4.20
CA SER A 217 0.55 -2.76 -5.50
C SER A 217 1.56 -3.88 -5.34
N PHE A 218 2.44 -3.77 -4.33
CA PHE A 218 3.35 -4.85 -3.94
C PHE A 218 2.57 -6.11 -3.53
N LEU A 219 1.61 -6.00 -2.61
CA LEU A 219 0.83 -7.14 -2.13
C LEU A 219 0.08 -7.84 -3.27
N ILE A 220 -0.61 -7.07 -4.13
CA ILE A 220 -1.32 -7.61 -5.31
C ILE A 220 -0.34 -8.37 -6.19
N LYS A 221 0.78 -7.74 -6.56
CA LYS A 221 1.77 -8.36 -7.44
C LYS A 221 2.33 -9.65 -6.84
N SER A 222 2.72 -9.64 -5.57
CA SER A 222 3.32 -10.81 -4.92
C SER A 222 2.34 -11.96 -4.77
N VAL A 223 1.10 -11.70 -4.34
CA VAL A 223 0.08 -12.76 -4.17
C VAL A 223 -0.32 -13.37 -5.51
N LYS A 224 -0.35 -12.58 -6.60
CA LYS A 224 -0.67 -13.08 -7.94
C LYS A 224 0.47 -13.87 -8.59
N THR A 225 1.72 -13.53 -8.29
CA THR A 225 2.90 -14.13 -8.95
C THR A 225 3.43 -15.37 -8.26
N LEU A 226 3.47 -15.40 -6.92
CA LEU A 226 4.11 -16.48 -6.17
C LEU A 226 3.49 -17.88 -6.41
N PRO A 227 2.14 -18.06 -6.49
CA PRO A 227 1.56 -19.37 -6.78
C PRO A 227 1.97 -19.96 -8.13
N THR A 228 2.31 -19.09 -9.09
CA THR A 228 2.74 -19.48 -10.44
C THR A 228 4.26 -19.54 -10.58
N GLU A 229 5.01 -19.22 -9.54
CA GLU A 229 6.47 -19.18 -9.60
C GLU A 229 7.06 -20.60 -9.51
N ASN A 230 7.96 -20.89 -10.44
CA ASN A 230 8.67 -22.16 -10.50
C ASN A 230 9.98 -22.08 -9.73
N CYS A 231 10.42 -23.22 -9.20
CA CYS A 231 11.73 -23.36 -8.59
C CYS A 231 12.82 -23.01 -9.61
N GLN A 232 13.75 -22.13 -9.23
CA GLN A 232 14.77 -21.67 -10.18
C GLN A 232 15.74 -22.76 -10.63
N LEU A 233 15.80 -23.90 -9.93
CA LEU A 233 16.66 -25.04 -10.26
C LEU A 233 15.92 -26.13 -11.02
N CYS A 234 14.89 -26.74 -10.44
CA CYS A 234 14.17 -27.85 -11.09
C CYS A 234 13.07 -27.41 -12.07
N LYS A 235 12.73 -26.11 -12.11
CA LYS A 235 11.69 -25.50 -12.97
C LYS A 235 10.25 -26.03 -12.77
N ILE A 236 10.03 -26.84 -11.73
CA ILE A 236 8.70 -27.30 -11.28
C ILE A 236 8.07 -26.20 -10.40
N PRO A 237 6.73 -26.03 -10.40
CA PRO A 237 6.04 -25.10 -9.51
C PRO A 237 6.47 -25.26 -8.05
N CYS A 238 6.81 -24.15 -7.39
CA CYS A 238 7.21 -24.19 -5.97
C CYS A 238 6.02 -24.45 -5.05
N LEU A 239 4.85 -23.94 -5.41
CA LEU A 239 3.64 -24.13 -4.63
C LEU A 239 2.72 -25.14 -5.34
N PRO A 240 2.14 -26.11 -4.62
CA PRO A 240 1.15 -27.02 -5.19
C PRO A 240 -0.11 -26.24 -5.58
N ALA A 241 -0.90 -26.77 -6.52
CA ALA A 241 -2.16 -26.11 -6.93
C ALA A 241 -3.14 -25.98 -5.76
N ASN A 242 -3.13 -26.94 -4.84
CA ASN A 242 -3.96 -26.96 -3.64
C ASN A 242 -3.16 -26.52 -2.40
N PRO A 243 -3.54 -25.41 -1.73
CA PRO A 243 -2.86 -24.91 -0.54
C PRO A 243 -2.80 -25.91 0.63
N LYS A 244 -3.71 -26.89 0.69
CA LYS A 244 -3.71 -27.92 1.75
C LYS A 244 -2.55 -28.90 1.62
N GLU A 245 -1.96 -29.02 0.44
CA GLU A 245 -0.81 -29.90 0.15
C GLU A 245 0.52 -29.18 0.39
N VAL A 246 0.49 -27.90 0.82
CA VAL A 246 1.69 -27.13 1.11
C VAL A 246 2.46 -27.77 2.27
N VAL A 247 3.74 -28.03 2.03
CA VAL A 247 4.64 -28.58 3.03
C VAL A 247 5.08 -27.49 3.99
N THR A 248 4.55 -27.51 5.20
CA THR A 248 4.84 -26.54 6.27
C THR A 248 6.09 -26.89 7.08
N ASP A 249 6.53 -28.14 7.05
CA ASP A 249 7.76 -28.58 7.72
C ASP A 249 9.00 -27.96 7.05
N GLU A 250 9.72 -27.11 7.79
CA GLU A 250 10.92 -26.40 7.33
C GLU A 250 12.11 -27.31 7.00
N LYS A 251 12.03 -28.61 7.33
CA LYS A 251 13.08 -29.60 7.03
C LYS A 251 12.75 -30.49 5.83
N ALA A 252 11.53 -30.46 5.34
CA ALA A 252 11.08 -31.35 4.28
C ALA A 252 11.60 -30.90 2.91
N ASN A 253 11.85 -31.87 2.02
CA ASN A 253 12.51 -31.64 0.73
C ASN A 253 11.79 -30.63 -0.18
N LEU A 254 10.45 -30.66 -0.18
CA LEU A 254 9.59 -29.80 -1.00
C LEU A 254 9.19 -28.51 -0.27
N HIS A 255 9.73 -28.24 0.92
CA HIS A 255 9.52 -26.96 1.59
C HIS A 255 10.02 -25.81 0.70
N VAL A 256 9.25 -24.74 0.63
CA VAL A 256 9.57 -23.58 -0.20
C VAL A 256 10.40 -22.60 0.61
N GLU A 257 11.61 -22.33 0.12
CA GLU A 257 12.50 -21.31 0.66
C GLU A 257 12.52 -20.10 -0.28
N ARG A 258 12.40 -18.91 0.31
CA ARG A 258 12.48 -17.64 -0.41
C ARG A 258 13.77 -16.93 -0.04
N LEU A 259 14.66 -16.76 -1.02
CA LEU A 259 15.95 -16.11 -0.80
C LEU A 259 15.85 -14.58 -0.83
N TYR A 260 16.90 -13.87 -0.38
CA TYR A 260 16.96 -12.40 -0.45
C TYR A 260 16.82 -11.85 -1.86
N CYS A 261 17.29 -12.59 -2.87
CA CYS A 261 17.08 -12.26 -4.28
C CYS A 261 15.63 -12.38 -4.75
N SER A 262 14.69 -12.67 -3.83
CA SER A 262 13.25 -12.74 -4.02
C SER A 262 12.71 -13.92 -4.82
N HIS A 263 13.58 -14.82 -5.29
CA HIS A 263 13.19 -16.03 -6.02
C HIS A 263 12.92 -17.21 -5.09
N LEU A 264 12.03 -18.10 -5.53
CA LEU A 264 11.65 -19.32 -4.81
C LEU A 264 12.47 -20.56 -5.22
N PHE A 265 12.75 -21.41 -4.23
CA PHE A 265 13.43 -22.69 -4.39
C PHE A 265 12.77 -23.76 -3.52
N HIS A 266 12.75 -25.02 -3.99
CA HIS A 266 12.55 -26.15 -3.10
C HIS A 266 13.79 -26.35 -2.22
N LEU A 267 13.60 -26.66 -0.94
CA LEU A 267 14.68 -26.85 0.03
C LEU A 267 15.72 -27.88 -0.44
N GLN A 268 15.28 -29.02 -0.96
CA GLN A 268 16.20 -30.05 -1.49
C GLN A 268 17.01 -29.55 -2.70
N CYS A 269 16.37 -28.79 -3.59
CA CYS A 269 17.04 -28.23 -4.76
C CYS A 269 18.10 -27.23 -4.31
N LEU A 270 17.74 -26.33 -3.39
CA LEU A 270 18.67 -25.36 -2.82
C LEU A 270 19.83 -26.04 -2.10
N LEU A 271 19.56 -27.05 -1.27
CA LEU A 271 20.58 -27.84 -0.56
C LEU A 271 21.55 -28.51 -1.53
N LYS A 272 21.04 -29.14 -2.59
CA LYS A 272 21.88 -29.75 -3.63
C LYS A 272 22.76 -28.71 -4.30
N PHE A 273 22.19 -27.57 -4.70
CA PHE A 273 22.92 -26.51 -5.38
C PHE A 273 24.00 -25.85 -4.50
N MET A 274 23.73 -25.68 -3.20
CA MET A 274 24.68 -25.12 -2.25
C MET A 274 25.84 -26.09 -1.95
N LYS A 275 25.67 -27.39 -2.15
CA LYS A 275 26.67 -28.44 -1.90
C LYS A 275 27.46 -28.87 -3.14
N THR A 276 27.01 -28.53 -4.35
CA THR A 276 27.76 -28.84 -5.58
C THR A 276 28.66 -27.68 -5.97
N PRO A 277 29.80 -27.88 -6.66
CA PRO A 277 30.60 -26.79 -7.24
C PRO A 277 29.86 -26.09 -8.39
N PRO A 278 30.29 -24.89 -8.84
CA PRO A 278 31.42 -24.09 -8.34
C PRO A 278 31.07 -23.30 -7.07
N PHE A 279 32.06 -23.11 -6.19
CA PHE A 279 31.92 -22.31 -4.95
C PHE A 279 32.55 -20.92 -5.02
N HIS A 280 33.49 -20.70 -5.94
CA HIS A 280 34.25 -19.46 -6.07
C HIS A 280 33.35 -18.24 -6.37
N GLY A 281 33.56 -17.15 -5.62
CA GLY A 281 32.80 -15.91 -5.75
C GLY A 281 31.40 -15.98 -5.14
N GLY A 282 31.12 -17.05 -4.42
CA GLY A 282 29.87 -17.34 -3.74
C GLY A 282 28.80 -17.88 -4.67
N LYS A 283 27.88 -18.67 -4.10
CA LYS A 283 26.74 -19.19 -4.85
C LYS A 283 25.87 -18.06 -5.33
N LYS A 284 25.66 -17.96 -6.65
CA LYS A 284 24.81 -16.96 -7.28
C LYS A 284 23.49 -17.60 -7.73
N CYS A 285 22.40 -16.86 -7.58
CA CYS A 285 21.11 -17.27 -8.10
C CYS A 285 21.21 -17.44 -9.63
N PRO A 286 20.80 -18.59 -10.19
CA PRO A 286 20.88 -18.85 -11.63
C PRO A 286 20.11 -17.85 -12.49
N THR A 287 19.08 -17.22 -11.94
CA THR A 287 18.16 -16.35 -12.69
C THR A 287 18.57 -14.89 -12.66
N CYS A 288 19.05 -14.37 -11.52
CA CYS A 288 19.37 -12.94 -11.36
C CYS A 288 20.84 -12.64 -11.08
N GLY A 289 21.70 -13.66 -10.93
CA GLY A 289 23.13 -13.50 -10.69
C GLY A 289 23.50 -12.92 -9.31
N GLN A 290 22.52 -12.57 -8.47
CA GLN A 290 22.77 -12.09 -7.11
C GLN A 290 23.31 -13.22 -6.22
N ARG A 291 24.25 -12.88 -5.34
CA ARG A 291 24.81 -13.83 -4.38
C ARG A 291 23.72 -14.29 -3.41
N ILE A 292 23.62 -15.60 -3.24
CA ILE A 292 22.72 -16.25 -2.30
C ILE A 292 23.33 -16.10 -0.91
N TYR A 293 22.60 -15.41 -0.05
CA TYR A 293 22.82 -15.38 1.38
C TYR A 293 21.65 -16.10 2.05
N HIS A 294 21.94 -16.91 3.07
CA HIS A 294 20.90 -17.60 3.82
C HIS A 294 21.47 -18.07 5.17
N ASP A 295 20.74 -17.81 6.26
CA ASP A 295 21.22 -18.04 7.63
C ASP A 295 21.59 -19.50 7.89
N LYS A 296 20.84 -20.44 7.33
CA LYS A 296 21.12 -21.90 7.41
C LYS A 296 22.43 -22.33 6.71
N TRP A 297 23.08 -21.48 5.90
CA TRP A 297 24.25 -21.84 5.08
C TRP A 297 25.41 -20.83 5.19
N GLY A 298 25.74 -20.41 6.41
CA GLY A 298 26.92 -19.60 6.71
C GLY A 298 28.26 -20.36 6.63
N VAL A 299 28.53 -21.07 5.53
CA VAL A 299 29.77 -21.82 5.31
C VAL A 299 30.66 -21.05 4.32
N SER A 300 31.95 -20.92 4.61
CA SER A 300 32.90 -20.25 3.70
C SER A 300 33.13 -21.08 2.43
N GLU A 301 33.45 -20.40 1.33
CA GLU A 301 33.67 -21.04 0.02
C GLU A 301 34.73 -22.14 0.10
N LYS A 302 35.86 -21.85 0.77
CA LYS A 302 36.95 -22.80 0.99
C LYS A 302 36.49 -24.04 1.76
N LEU A 303 35.73 -23.85 2.85
CA LEU A 303 35.24 -24.97 3.65
C LEU A 303 34.19 -25.81 2.90
N ALA A 304 33.37 -25.19 2.04
CA ALA A 304 32.42 -25.91 1.19
C ALA A 304 33.15 -26.75 0.12
N GLU A 305 34.20 -26.18 -0.48
CA GLU A 305 35.04 -26.86 -1.47
C GLU A 305 35.81 -28.03 -0.87
N ASP A 306 36.46 -27.85 0.29
CA ASP A 306 37.18 -28.91 1.00
C ASP A 306 36.24 -30.08 1.36
N ARG A 307 35.03 -29.78 1.85
CA ARG A 307 34.01 -30.80 2.18
C ARG A 307 33.55 -31.57 0.96
N TRP A 308 33.27 -30.88 -0.15
CA TRP A 308 32.86 -31.51 -1.39
C TRP A 308 33.98 -32.38 -1.98
N ALA A 309 35.23 -31.89 -1.98
CA ALA A 309 36.38 -32.64 -2.46
C ALA A 309 36.62 -33.91 -1.66
N HIS A 310 36.49 -33.86 -0.32
CA HIS A 310 36.59 -35.01 0.55
C HIS A 310 35.45 -36.03 0.31
N GLU A 311 34.22 -35.56 0.12
CA GLU A 311 33.08 -36.43 -0.22
C GLU A 311 33.29 -37.14 -1.56
N GLN A 312 33.79 -36.41 -2.57
CA GLN A 312 34.09 -36.95 -3.90
C GLN A 312 35.30 -37.90 -3.90
N ALA A 313 36.30 -37.69 -3.02
CA ALA A 313 37.40 -38.63 -2.83
C ALA A 313 36.91 -39.94 -2.23
N ARG A 314 36.11 -39.88 -1.16
CA ARG A 314 35.52 -41.07 -0.52
C ARG A 314 34.61 -41.85 -1.47
N ALA A 315 33.82 -41.17 -2.28
CA ALA A 315 32.96 -41.82 -3.27
C ALA A 315 33.77 -42.57 -4.34
N ARG A 316 34.94 -42.04 -4.74
CA ARG A 316 35.86 -42.72 -5.67
C ARG A 316 36.49 -43.95 -5.03
N GLU A 317 36.98 -43.84 -3.79
CA GLU A 317 37.51 -45.00 -3.06
C GLU A 317 36.48 -46.13 -2.93
N LEU A 318 35.22 -45.80 -2.61
CA LEU A 318 34.15 -46.79 -2.51
C LEU A 318 33.81 -47.42 -3.86
N ALA A 319 33.83 -46.65 -4.95
CA ALA A 319 33.62 -47.18 -6.29
C ALA A 319 34.77 -48.10 -6.72
N GLU A 320 36.02 -47.73 -6.45
CA GLU A 320 37.19 -48.58 -6.70
C GLU A 320 37.14 -49.90 -5.92
N VAL A 321 36.64 -49.88 -4.66
CA VAL A 321 36.43 -51.11 -3.88
C VAL A 321 35.29 -51.96 -4.46
N ALA A 322 34.21 -51.34 -4.93
CA ALA A 322 33.11 -52.07 -5.56
C ALA A 322 33.54 -52.73 -6.88
N ASP A 323 34.25 -52.01 -7.74
CA ASP A 323 34.82 -52.50 -9.00
C ASP A 323 35.84 -53.63 -8.77
N PHE A 324 36.56 -53.63 -7.63
CA PHE A 324 37.48 -54.72 -7.27
C PHE A 324 36.76 -56.01 -6.82
N LEU A 325 35.50 -55.91 -6.38
CA LEU A 325 34.71 -57.03 -5.87
C LEU A 325 33.78 -57.68 -6.91
N GLU A 326 33.62 -57.07 -8.10
CA GLU A 326 32.94 -57.64 -9.28
C GLU A 326 33.90 -58.45 -10.18
#